data_AF-V5L1R7-F1
#
_entry.id   AF-V5L1R7-F1
#
_cell.length_a   1.000
_cell.length_b   1.000
_cell.length_c   1.000
_cell.angle_alpha   90.00
_cell.angle_beta   90.00
_cell.angle_gamma   90.00
#
_symmetry.space_group_name_H-M   'P 1'
#
loop_
_entity.id
_entity.type
_entity.pdbx_description
1 polymer ?
#
loop_
_entity_poly.entity_id
_entity_poly.type
_entity_poly.pdbx_seq_one_letter_code
_entity_poly.pdbx_strand_id
1 'polypeptide(L)'
;SIAVFENTLYWSDWEDRQVASCHKFTGKDYKVLVRSLKNHIYGIKVYHPALHPSMENPCRDAGCSDICMLAPNNSYTCACPADKELGFDQHTCRAVLKKEVVVAVAGSRIIEVEHRLLGRQTQAVMQASTVGHDVDAVVYSSVDDMLIMSDSEEKKLLSMAMTTRVIRPLV
;
A
#
# COMPACT_ATOMS: atom_id res chain seq x y z
N SER A 1 9.88 21.01 3.67
CA SER A 1 8.42 21.08 3.44
C SER A 1 8.01 22.54 3.29
N ILE A 2 6.96 22.86 2.53
CA ILE A 2 6.52 24.25 2.27
C ILE A 2 5.02 24.38 2.51
N ALA A 3 4.58 25.54 2.99
CA ALA A 3 3.19 25.91 3.15
C ALA A 3 2.99 27.38 2.76
N VAL A 4 1.78 27.74 2.32
CA VAL A 4 1.45 29.09 1.86
C VAL A 4 0.19 29.56 2.57
N PHE A 5 0.21 30.78 3.07
CA PHE A 5 -0.97 31.43 3.60
C PHE A 5 -0.90 32.94 3.34
N GLU A 6 -2.00 33.50 2.85
CA GLU A 6 -2.05 34.88 2.36
C GLU A 6 -0.90 35.20 1.39
N ASN A 7 -0.10 36.22 1.67
CA ASN A 7 1.06 36.63 0.88
C ASN A 7 2.40 36.09 1.40
N THR A 8 2.37 35.11 2.32
CA THR A 8 3.56 34.59 2.99
C THR A 8 3.81 33.14 2.62
N LEU A 9 5.06 32.84 2.22
CA LEU A 9 5.59 31.48 2.14
C LEU A 9 6.18 31.11 3.49
N TYR A 10 5.95 29.87 3.90
CA TYR A 10 6.56 29.25 5.06
C TYR A 10 7.26 27.99 4.58
N TRP A 11 8.46 27.70 5.07
CA TRP A 11 9.12 26.42 4.78
C TRP A 11 9.90 25.93 5.98
N SER A 12 10.00 24.61 6.08
CA SER A 12 10.93 23.95 6.99
C SER A 12 12.24 23.68 6.27
N ASP A 13 13.32 24.17 6.86
CA ASP A 13 14.69 23.88 6.45
C ASP A 13 15.25 22.77 7.35
N TRP A 14 15.67 21.69 6.70
CA TRP A 14 16.23 20.52 7.38
C TRP A 14 17.63 20.79 7.93
N GLU A 15 18.46 21.49 7.17
CA GLU A 15 19.87 21.74 7.45
C GLU A 15 19.99 22.76 8.58
N ASP A 16 19.24 23.86 8.44
CA ASP A 16 19.20 24.93 9.45
C ASP A 16 18.29 24.61 10.64
N ARG A 17 17.55 23.49 10.59
CA ARG A 17 16.59 23.04 11.63
C ARG A 17 15.60 24.13 12.04
N GLN A 18 15.11 24.88 11.08
CA GLN A 18 14.28 26.06 11.33
C GLN A 18 13.05 26.10 10.42
N VAL A 19 12.04 26.85 10.86
CA VAL A 19 10.94 27.29 10.00
C VAL A 19 11.18 28.75 9.68
N ALA A 20 11.31 29.05 8.40
CA ALA A 20 11.47 30.40 7.91
C ALA A 20 10.24 30.83 7.10
N SER A 21 10.11 32.13 6.89
CA SER A 21 9.06 32.73 6.09
C SER A 21 9.56 33.92 5.29
N CYS A 22 8.92 34.19 4.15
CA CYS A 22 9.14 35.39 3.35
C CYS A 22 7.89 35.75 2.54
N HIS A 23 7.89 36.93 1.93
CA HIS A 23 6.80 37.36 1.06
C HIS A 23 6.81 36.61 -0.28
N LYS A 24 5.69 35.96 -0.64
CA LYS A 24 5.62 34.97 -1.73
C LYS A 24 5.94 35.50 -3.12
N PHE A 25 5.65 36.77 -3.39
CA PHE A 25 5.84 37.37 -4.71
C PHE A 25 7.17 38.10 -4.88
N THR A 26 7.77 38.57 -3.78
CA THR A 26 8.97 39.42 -3.82
C THR A 26 10.20 38.73 -3.26
N GLY A 27 10.02 37.65 -2.50
CA GLY A 27 11.09 36.98 -1.75
C GLY A 27 11.66 37.81 -0.60
N LYS A 28 11.10 39.00 -0.32
CA LYS A 28 11.55 39.91 0.75
C LYS A 28 10.96 39.51 2.11
N ASP A 29 11.34 40.23 3.15
CA ASP A 29 10.85 40.03 4.53
C ASP A 29 11.15 38.64 5.07
N TYR A 30 12.36 38.15 4.79
CA TYR A 30 12.87 36.91 5.35
C TYR A 30 12.89 36.97 6.89
N LYS A 31 12.28 35.97 7.51
CA LYS A 31 12.20 35.82 8.97
C LYS A 31 12.35 34.36 9.35
N VAL A 32 13.02 34.11 10.47
CA VAL A 32 13.03 32.80 11.14
C VAL A 32 11.96 32.82 12.22
N LEU A 33 10.98 31.93 12.10
CA LEU A 33 9.83 31.86 13.02
C LEU A 33 10.08 30.90 14.18
N VAL A 34 10.69 29.75 13.88
CA VAL A 34 10.99 28.70 14.85
C VAL A 34 12.37 28.15 14.53
N ARG A 35 13.19 27.92 15.55
CA ARG A 35 14.46 27.22 15.42
C ARG A 35 14.52 26.09 16.43
N SER A 36 14.86 24.89 15.97
CA SER A 36 14.95 23.69 16.79
C SER A 36 16.41 23.31 17.02
N LEU A 37 16.79 23.15 18.28
CA LEU A 37 18.18 22.82 18.65
C LEU A 37 18.49 21.33 18.48
N LYS A 38 17.50 20.46 18.73
CA LYS A 38 17.71 19.00 18.81
C LYS A 38 17.07 18.21 17.67
N ASN A 39 15.90 18.65 17.20
CA ASN A 39 15.09 17.87 16.26
C ASN A 39 15.06 18.54 14.88
N HIS A 40 15.08 17.73 13.83
CA HIS A 40 14.80 18.22 12.49
C HIS A 40 13.30 18.40 12.26
N ILE A 41 12.96 19.39 11.42
CA ILE A 41 11.56 19.74 11.11
C ILE A 41 11.24 19.21 9.70
N TYR A 42 10.49 18.11 9.64
CA TYR A 42 10.17 17.43 8.38
C TYR A 42 9.02 18.08 7.62
N GLY A 43 8.02 18.59 8.34
CA GLY A 43 6.74 19.00 7.76
C GLY A 43 6.18 20.21 8.48
N ILE A 44 5.58 21.12 7.71
CA ILE A 44 4.77 22.22 8.22
C ILE A 44 3.42 22.24 7.49
N LYS A 45 2.38 22.68 8.18
CA LYS A 45 1.04 22.89 7.62
C LYS A 45 0.43 24.11 8.28
N VAL A 46 -0.18 24.99 7.48
CA VAL A 46 -0.97 26.09 8.02
C VAL A 46 -2.38 25.57 8.30
N TYR A 47 -2.87 25.81 9.52
CA TYR A 47 -4.23 25.48 9.93
C TYR A 47 -5.04 26.77 10.03
N HIS A 48 -5.91 27.02 9.05
CA HIS A 48 -6.78 28.19 9.04
C HIS A 48 -8.07 27.91 8.27
N PRO A 49 -9.28 28.33 8.76
CA PRO A 49 -10.55 28.08 8.07
C PRO A 49 -10.61 28.57 6.62
N ALA A 50 -9.95 29.70 6.33
CA ALA A 50 -9.89 30.24 4.96
C ALA A 50 -9.18 29.32 3.94
N LEU A 51 -8.37 28.35 4.40
CA LEU A 51 -7.76 27.35 3.51
C LEU A 51 -8.70 26.18 3.22
N HIS A 52 -9.78 26.03 3.98
CA HIS A 52 -10.77 24.97 3.82
C HIS A 52 -12.14 25.62 3.49
N PRO A 53 -12.31 26.23 2.31
CA PRO A 53 -13.60 26.80 1.92
C PRO A 53 -14.67 25.71 1.90
N SER A 54 -15.85 26.03 2.43
CA SER A 54 -17.01 25.16 2.33
C SER A 54 -17.45 25.10 0.87
N MET A 55 -17.17 23.99 0.21
CA MET A 55 -17.68 23.69 -1.12
C MET A 55 -18.77 22.64 -1.00
N GLU A 56 -19.74 22.67 -1.91
CA GLU A 56 -20.68 21.57 -2.05
C GLU A 56 -19.89 20.29 -2.35
N ASN A 57 -20.13 19.24 -1.58
CA ASN A 57 -19.42 17.99 -1.76
C ASN A 57 -20.23 17.08 -2.68
N PRO A 58 -19.81 16.85 -3.94
CA PRO A 58 -20.55 15.99 -4.87
C PRO A 58 -20.63 14.53 -4.39
N CYS A 59 -19.79 14.11 -3.45
CA CYS A 59 -19.88 12.80 -2.82
C CYS A 59 -21.03 12.65 -1.81
N ARG A 60 -21.67 13.75 -1.38
CA ARG A 60 -22.66 13.71 -0.29
C ARG A 60 -23.84 12.78 -0.61
N ASP A 61 -24.34 12.87 -1.84
CA ASP A 61 -25.49 12.11 -2.33
C ASP A 61 -25.10 11.19 -3.50
N ALA A 62 -23.81 10.88 -3.64
CA ALA A 62 -23.27 10.07 -4.73
C ALA A 62 -23.65 8.58 -4.65
N GLY A 63 -23.92 8.04 -3.46
CA GLY A 63 -24.34 6.64 -3.31
C GLY A 63 -23.26 5.60 -3.64
N CYS A 64 -21.96 5.96 -3.59
CA CYS A 64 -20.87 5.00 -3.73
C CYS A 64 -20.89 3.96 -2.59
N SER A 65 -20.64 2.70 -2.93
CA SER A 65 -20.62 1.59 -1.96
C SER A 65 -19.45 1.63 -0.97
N ASP A 66 -18.24 1.95 -1.45
CA ASP A 66 -17.01 1.92 -0.63
C ASP A 66 -16.31 3.30 -0.61
N ILE A 67 -15.73 3.75 -1.72
CA ILE A 67 -14.93 4.99 -1.77
C ILE A 67 -15.55 5.95 -2.79
N CYS A 68 -15.76 7.21 -2.39
CA CYS A 68 -16.09 8.31 -3.29
C CYS A 68 -14.91 9.26 -3.42
N MET A 69 -14.47 9.52 -4.64
CA MET A 69 -13.37 10.44 -4.95
C MET A 69 -13.89 11.67 -5.69
N LEU A 70 -13.41 12.85 -5.28
CA LEU A 70 -13.69 14.09 -5.99
C LEU A 70 -12.99 14.09 -7.35
N ALA A 71 -13.73 14.48 -8.38
CA ALA A 71 -13.24 14.61 -9.75
C ALA A 71 -13.36 16.08 -10.22
N PRO A 72 -12.65 16.49 -11.29
CA PRO A 72 -12.72 17.84 -11.82
C PRO A 72 -14.17 18.31 -12.12
N ASN A 73 -14.38 19.61 -12.23
CA ASN A 73 -15.68 20.20 -12.57
C ASN A 73 -16.82 19.87 -11.57
N ASN A 74 -16.51 19.85 -10.27
CA ASN A 74 -17.48 19.55 -9.20
C ASN A 74 -18.20 18.20 -9.38
N SER A 75 -17.47 17.20 -9.86
CA SER A 75 -17.99 15.85 -10.09
C SER A 75 -17.38 14.84 -9.11
N TYR A 76 -17.82 13.59 -9.17
CA TYR A 76 -17.30 12.50 -8.37
C TYR A 76 -17.06 11.25 -9.22
N THR A 77 -16.29 10.32 -8.67
CA THR A 77 -16.15 8.96 -9.22
C THR A 77 -16.07 7.99 -8.04
N CYS A 78 -16.82 6.90 -8.11
CA CYS A 78 -16.70 5.84 -7.12
C CYS A 78 -15.48 4.97 -7.44
N ALA A 79 -14.81 4.50 -6.39
CA ALA A 79 -13.70 3.58 -6.47
C ALA A 79 -13.84 2.46 -5.45
N CYS A 80 -13.12 1.38 -5.71
CA CYS A 80 -13.12 0.22 -4.85
C CYS A 80 -11.75 0.06 -4.17
N PRO A 81 -11.73 -0.49 -2.95
CA PRO A 81 -10.51 -1.01 -2.35
C PRO A 81 -9.83 -2.04 -3.26
N ALA A 82 -8.56 -2.32 -3.01
CA ALA A 82 -7.72 -3.15 -3.88
C ALA A 82 -8.22 -4.59 -4.10
N ASP A 83 -9.05 -5.13 -3.20
CA ASP A 83 -9.62 -6.49 -3.24
C ASP A 83 -11.01 -6.56 -3.90
N LYS A 84 -11.50 -5.44 -4.45
CA LYS A 84 -12.81 -5.34 -5.09
C LYS A 84 -12.71 -4.66 -6.46
N GLU A 85 -13.61 -5.04 -7.36
CA GLU A 85 -13.78 -4.38 -8.65
C GLU A 85 -15.05 -3.54 -8.65
N LEU A 86 -14.99 -2.40 -9.36
CA LEU A 86 -16.14 -1.54 -9.55
C LEU A 86 -17.10 -2.18 -10.55
N GLY A 87 -18.36 -2.30 -10.15
CA GLY A 87 -19.41 -2.84 -10.99
C GLY A 87 -19.69 -1.98 -12.22
N PHE A 88 -20.42 -2.54 -13.17
CA PHE A 88 -20.84 -1.83 -14.39
C PHE A 88 -21.73 -0.61 -14.13
N ASP A 89 -22.36 -0.54 -12.96
CA ASP A 89 -23.13 0.62 -12.49
C ASP A 89 -22.24 1.80 -12.05
N GLN A 90 -20.92 1.61 -12.00
CA GLN A 90 -19.93 2.57 -11.53
C GLN A 90 -20.13 3.03 -10.07
N HIS A 91 -20.86 2.27 -9.26
CA HIS A 91 -21.18 2.64 -7.87
C HIS A 91 -20.97 1.50 -6.88
N THR A 92 -21.23 0.26 -7.28
CA THR A 92 -21.15 -0.90 -6.39
C THR A 92 -19.84 -1.66 -6.56
N CYS A 93 -19.12 -1.88 -5.47
CA CYS A 93 -17.91 -2.68 -5.45
C CYS A 93 -18.26 -4.14 -5.19
N ARG A 94 -17.68 -5.03 -5.98
CA ARG A 94 -17.87 -6.49 -5.88
C ARG A 94 -16.54 -7.14 -5.53
N ALA A 95 -16.58 -8.05 -4.56
CA ALA A 95 -15.39 -8.81 -4.19
C ALA A 95 -14.92 -9.63 -5.38
N VAL A 96 -13.64 -9.51 -5.71
CA VAL A 96 -13.01 -10.30 -6.75
C VAL A 96 -12.31 -11.47 -6.05
N LEU A 97 -12.75 -12.69 -6.34
CA LEU A 97 -12.15 -13.89 -5.74
C LEU A 97 -10.80 -14.29 -6.38
N LYS A 98 -10.24 -13.47 -7.27
CA LYS A 98 -8.92 -13.75 -7.87
C LYS A 98 -7.81 -13.21 -6.99
N LYS A 99 -7.34 -14.06 -6.07
CA LYS A 99 -6.02 -13.92 -5.48
C LYS A 99 -5.00 -14.56 -6.41
N GLU A 100 -4.34 -13.74 -7.21
CA GLU A 100 -3.16 -14.19 -7.95
C GLU A 100 -1.98 -14.20 -6.99
N VAL A 101 -1.48 -15.40 -6.73
CA VAL A 101 -0.41 -15.65 -5.75
C VAL A 101 0.75 -16.29 -6.48
N VAL A 102 1.93 -15.69 -6.34
CA VAL A 102 3.19 -16.30 -6.79
C VAL A 102 3.79 -17.02 -5.59
N VAL A 103 4.02 -18.31 -5.72
CA VAL A 103 4.74 -19.10 -4.73
C VAL A 103 6.16 -19.30 -5.23
N ALA A 104 7.12 -18.86 -4.42
CA ALA A 104 8.54 -19.11 -4.65
C ALA A 104 9.08 -19.98 -3.52
N VAL A 105 9.97 -20.92 -3.84
CA VAL A 105 10.66 -21.75 -2.86
C VAL A 105 12.15 -21.51 -2.97
N ALA A 106 12.83 -21.38 -1.83
CA ALA A 106 14.27 -21.16 -1.76
C ALA A 106 14.85 -21.93 -0.56
N GLY A 107 15.36 -23.13 -0.84
CA GLY A 107 15.76 -24.10 0.19
C GLY A 107 14.56 -24.53 1.02
N SER A 108 14.62 -24.32 2.33
CA SER A 108 13.54 -24.64 3.28
C SER A 108 12.48 -23.54 3.48
N ARG A 109 12.48 -22.50 2.64
CA ARG A 109 11.56 -21.35 2.76
C ARG A 109 10.55 -21.35 1.63
N ILE A 110 9.27 -21.32 2.00
CA ILE A 110 8.17 -21.07 1.06
C ILE A 110 7.76 -19.61 1.21
N ILE A 111 7.84 -18.86 0.11
CA ILE A 111 7.53 -17.45 0.03
C ILE A 111 6.28 -17.31 -0.84
N GLU A 112 5.20 -16.88 -0.20
CA GLU A 112 3.94 -16.57 -0.87
C GLU A 112 3.88 -15.07 -1.11
N VAL A 113 3.83 -14.67 -2.38
CA VAL A 113 3.75 -13.28 -2.81
C VAL A 113 2.37 -13.05 -3.41
N GLU A 114 1.55 -12.30 -2.69
CA GLU A 114 0.25 -11.86 -3.18
C GLU A 114 0.46 -10.73 -4.18
N HIS A 115 -0.04 -10.89 -5.41
CA HIS A 115 0.03 -9.85 -6.41
C HIS A 115 -0.88 -8.67 -6.04
N ARG A 116 -0.30 -7.49 -5.92
CA ARG A 116 -1.01 -6.23 -5.72
C ARG A 116 -0.76 -5.29 -6.88
N LEU A 117 -1.83 -4.71 -7.41
CA LEU A 117 -1.76 -3.72 -8.48
C LEU A 117 -0.98 -2.46 -8.08
N LEU A 118 -1.01 -2.08 -6.80
CA LEU A 118 -0.34 -0.88 -6.28
C LEU A 118 0.31 -1.13 -4.92
N GLY A 119 1.44 -0.48 -4.70
CA GLY A 119 2.17 -0.49 -3.43
C GLY A 119 3.13 -1.66 -3.24
N ARG A 120 3.60 -1.85 -2.01
CA ARG A 120 4.51 -2.93 -1.65
C ARG A 120 3.75 -4.25 -1.64
N GLN A 121 4.29 -5.24 -2.35
CA GLN A 121 3.77 -6.61 -2.36
C GLN A 121 3.84 -7.21 -0.96
N THR A 122 2.76 -7.86 -0.52
CA THR A 122 2.75 -8.62 0.73
C THR A 122 3.45 -9.95 0.51
N GLN A 123 4.39 -10.26 1.40
CA GLN A 123 5.11 -11.52 1.41
C GLN A 123 4.76 -12.23 2.71
N ALA A 124 4.17 -13.42 2.60
CA ALA A 124 4.08 -14.35 3.71
C ALA A 124 5.20 -15.37 3.57
N VAL A 125 6.13 -15.38 4.53
CA VAL A 125 7.22 -16.35 4.55
C VAL A 125 6.84 -17.45 5.52
N MET A 126 6.64 -18.66 4.99
CA MET A 126 6.53 -19.86 5.79
C MET A 126 7.91 -20.51 5.89
N GLN A 127 8.47 -20.47 7.09
CA GLN A 127 9.54 -21.38 7.50
C GLN A 127 8.86 -22.55 8.17
N ALA A 128 8.74 -23.70 7.50
CA ALA A 128 8.38 -24.90 8.22
C ALA A 128 9.66 -25.65 8.56
N SER A 129 9.79 -26.03 9.82
CA SER A 129 10.76 -27.02 10.29
C SER A 129 10.59 -28.39 9.61
N THR A 130 9.54 -28.55 8.81
CA THR A 130 9.17 -29.74 8.02
C THR A 130 9.16 -29.49 6.50
N VAL A 131 9.50 -28.29 6.02
CA VAL A 131 9.82 -28.12 4.58
C VAL A 131 11.14 -28.83 4.38
N GLY A 132 11.22 -29.59 3.28
CA GLY A 132 12.44 -30.23 2.86
C GLY A 132 13.68 -29.36 3.00
N HIS A 133 14.82 -29.98 3.28
CA HIS A 133 16.04 -29.24 3.55
C HIS A 133 16.51 -28.47 2.30
N ASP A 134 16.34 -29.08 1.13
CA ASP A 134 16.68 -28.48 -0.16
C ASP A 134 15.57 -28.74 -1.21
N VAL A 135 14.53 -27.89 -1.19
CA VAL A 135 13.47 -27.95 -2.19
C VAL A 135 13.89 -27.24 -3.47
N ASP A 136 14.13 -28.00 -4.52
CA ASP A 136 14.64 -27.51 -5.81
C ASP A 136 13.55 -27.18 -6.82
N ALA A 137 12.41 -27.86 -6.71
CA ALA A 137 11.33 -27.73 -7.67
C ALA A 137 9.99 -27.69 -6.95
N VAL A 138 9.10 -26.82 -7.45
CA VAL A 138 7.73 -26.68 -6.97
C VAL A 138 6.78 -26.58 -8.17
N VAL A 139 5.65 -27.25 -8.08
CA VAL A 139 4.54 -27.14 -9.04
C VAL A 139 3.22 -27.01 -8.29
N TYR A 140 2.25 -26.37 -8.92
CA TYR A 140 0.92 -26.13 -8.35
C TYR A 140 -0.15 -26.89 -9.13
N SER A 141 -1.02 -27.61 -8.41
CA SER A 141 -2.23 -28.23 -8.94
C SER A 141 -3.44 -27.36 -8.62
N SER A 142 -4.05 -26.77 -9.65
CA SER A 142 -5.28 -25.98 -9.49
C SER A 142 -6.53 -26.82 -9.26
N VAL A 143 -6.45 -28.15 -9.42
CA VAL A 143 -7.58 -29.08 -9.23
C VAL A 143 -7.78 -29.36 -7.75
N ASP A 144 -6.69 -29.64 -7.04
CA ASP A 144 -6.70 -30.05 -5.64
C ASP A 144 -6.28 -28.93 -4.68
N ASP A 145 -5.89 -27.77 -5.20
CA ASP A 145 -5.32 -26.64 -4.44
C ASP A 145 -4.07 -27.05 -3.62
N MET A 146 -3.17 -27.79 -4.30
CA MET A 146 -1.99 -28.42 -3.71
C MET A 146 -0.70 -27.92 -4.37
N LEU A 147 0.29 -27.60 -3.55
CA LEU A 147 1.69 -27.46 -3.97
C LEU A 147 2.38 -28.81 -3.84
N ILE A 148 3.09 -29.21 -4.90
CA ILE A 148 3.92 -30.41 -4.93
C ILE A 148 5.37 -29.95 -5.05
N MET A 149 6.21 -30.48 -4.17
CA MET A 149 7.59 -30.06 -4.00
C MET A 149 8.52 -31.27 -4.09
N SER A 150 9.69 -31.08 -4.69
CA SER A 150 10.75 -32.08 -4.73
C SER A 150 11.87 -31.67 -3.80
N ASP A 151 12.19 -32.52 -2.83
CA ASP A 151 13.36 -32.36 -1.97
C ASP A 151 14.48 -33.28 -2.47
N SER A 152 15.61 -32.69 -2.86
CA SER A 152 16.76 -33.43 -3.40
C SER A 152 17.66 -34.03 -2.32
N GLU A 153 17.66 -33.46 -1.11
CA GLU A 153 18.43 -33.94 0.03
C GLU A 153 17.76 -35.18 0.63
N GLU A 154 16.45 -35.10 0.90
CA GLU A 154 15.66 -36.20 1.45
C GLU A 154 15.22 -37.23 0.40
N LYS A 155 15.33 -36.88 -0.90
CA LYS A 155 14.89 -37.69 -2.04
C LYS A 155 13.42 -38.10 -1.97
N LYS A 156 12.56 -37.19 -1.55
CA LYS A 156 11.11 -37.42 -1.37
C LYS A 156 10.32 -36.34 -2.08
N LEU A 157 9.09 -36.72 -2.43
CA LEU A 157 8.09 -35.76 -2.88
C LEU A 157 7.26 -35.31 -1.68
N LEU A 158 7.07 -34.01 -1.56
CA LEU A 158 6.25 -33.40 -0.53
C LEU A 158 5.02 -32.76 -1.19
N SER A 159 3.91 -32.74 -0.46
CA SER A 159 2.68 -32.07 -0.85
C SER A 159 2.23 -31.14 0.26
N MET A 160 1.65 -30.00 -0.10
CA MET A 160 1.08 -29.05 0.84
C MET A 160 -0.22 -28.46 0.30
N ALA A 161 -1.30 -28.57 1.07
CA ALA A 161 -2.54 -27.88 0.74
C ALA A 161 -2.41 -26.39 1.05
N MET A 162 -2.79 -25.52 0.11
CA MET A 162 -2.68 -24.06 0.30
C MET A 162 -3.59 -23.55 1.43
N THR A 163 -4.72 -24.22 1.65
CA THR A 163 -5.68 -23.90 2.73
C THR A 163 -5.16 -24.25 4.12
N THR A 164 -4.70 -25.49 4.33
CA THR A 164 -4.29 -25.98 5.66
C THR A 164 -2.83 -25.74 5.99
N ARG A 165 -1.99 -25.50 4.96
CA ARG A 165 -0.54 -25.31 5.08
C ARG A 165 0.18 -26.50 5.75
N VAL A 166 -0.44 -27.69 5.70
CA VAL A 166 0.12 -28.92 6.24
C VAL A 166 0.92 -29.63 5.16
N ILE A 167 2.20 -29.87 5.44
CA ILE A 167 3.11 -30.59 4.54
C ILE A 167 3.03 -32.09 4.83
N ARG A 168 2.92 -32.90 3.78
CA ARG A 168 2.90 -34.37 3.87
C ARG A 168 3.79 -35.00 2.81
N PRO A 169 4.52 -36.08 3.13
CA PRO A 169 5.22 -36.88 2.14
C PRO A 169 4.19 -37.56 1.21
N LEU A 170 4.46 -37.51 -0.08
CA LEU A 170 3.72 -38.22 -1.12
C LEU A 170 4.27 -39.62 -1.35
N VAL A 171 5.61 -39.74 -1.37
CA VAL A 171 6.38 -40.98 -1.53
C VAL A 171 7.68 -40.86 -0.74
#